data_AF-A0A5A7S1K1-F1
#
_entry.id   AF-A0A5A7S1K1-F1
#
_cell.length_a   1.000
_cell.length_b   1.000
_cell.length_c   1.000
_cell.angle_alpha   90.00
_cell.angle_beta   90.00
_cell.angle_gamma   90.00
#
_symmetry.space_group_name_H-M   'P 1'
#
loop_
_entity.id
_entity.type
_entity.pdbx_description
1 polymer ?
#
loop_
_entity_poly.entity_id
_entity_poly.type
_entity_poly.pdbx_seq_one_letter_code
_entity_poly.pdbx_strand_id
1 'polypeptide(L)'
;MVVKRLMEVVNLIWKYYRSVAVAVLLVITGTAGVTSHAVPIDTTNPPGEVDVFIDLEAYNYPPNEPSIDGPSSGYVNESYSFTIVATDNDGDAIKYFISWGDGTTTETDFMPNGTSIELNHSWSQPGNYTISVKAYDNNTYSGEVKWKINVSAQQLVGGREDIAIYLLIAVMALLITVNVIAVIRNRKEMEEKTTQPKR
;
A
#
# COMPACT_ATOMS: atom_id res chain seq x y z
N MET A 1 28.70 74.08 -3.79
CA MET A 1 29.30 72.84 -3.25
C MET A 1 28.34 72.07 -2.34
N VAL A 2 27.58 72.75 -1.46
CA VAL A 2 26.62 72.12 -0.53
C VAL A 2 25.43 71.44 -1.22
N VAL A 3 24.82 72.08 -2.22
CA VAL A 3 23.66 71.54 -2.96
C VAL A 3 24.00 70.25 -3.74
N LYS A 4 25.22 70.16 -4.30
CA LYS A 4 25.68 68.97 -5.01
C LYS A 4 25.82 67.76 -4.09
N ARG A 5 26.38 67.96 -2.89
CA ARG A 5 26.47 66.92 -1.86
C ARG A 5 25.09 66.51 -1.33
N LEU A 6 24.17 67.46 -1.20
CA LEU A 6 22.79 67.17 -0.79
C LEU A 6 22.07 66.27 -1.81
N MET A 7 22.23 66.57 -3.10
CA MET A 7 21.64 65.77 -4.19
C MET A 7 22.27 64.37 -4.30
N GLU A 8 23.56 64.23 -4.03
CA GLU A 8 24.24 62.92 -3.96
C GLU A 8 23.69 62.06 -2.81
N VAL A 9 23.45 62.66 -1.64
CA VAL A 9 22.84 61.98 -0.49
C VAL A 9 21.40 61.57 -0.78
N VAL A 10 20.59 62.45 -1.36
CA VAL A 10 19.20 62.12 -1.76
C VAL A 10 19.17 60.99 -2.78
N ASN A 11 20.08 60.98 -3.76
CA ASN A 11 20.18 59.88 -4.73
C ASN A 11 20.65 58.57 -4.10
N LEU A 12 21.56 58.60 -3.13
CA LEU A 12 21.96 57.39 -2.39
C LEU A 12 20.80 56.82 -1.59
N ILE A 13 20.04 57.69 -0.91
CA ILE A 13 18.85 57.32 -0.14
C ILE A 13 17.81 56.71 -1.10
N TRP A 14 17.54 57.35 -2.23
CA TRP A 14 16.56 56.85 -3.21
C TRP A 14 16.99 55.51 -3.83
N LYS A 15 18.28 55.33 -4.11
CA LYS A 15 18.85 54.06 -4.59
C LYS A 15 18.76 52.96 -3.53
N TYR A 16 19.01 53.29 -2.27
CA TYR A 16 18.88 52.36 -1.13
C TYR A 16 17.42 51.92 -0.94
N TYR A 17 16.47 52.87 -0.89
CA TYR A 17 15.05 52.55 -0.79
C TYR A 17 14.52 51.76 -1.99
N ARG A 18 15.00 52.04 -3.21
CA ARG A 18 14.66 51.26 -4.39
C ARG A 18 15.24 49.85 -4.33
N SER A 19 16.47 49.65 -3.86
CA SER A 19 17.06 48.32 -3.72
C SER A 19 16.35 47.49 -2.65
N VAL A 20 16.01 48.09 -1.50
CA VAL A 20 15.27 47.41 -0.42
C VAL A 20 13.84 47.11 -0.88
N ALA A 21 13.14 48.06 -1.50
CA ALA A 21 11.79 47.84 -2.01
C ALA A 21 11.77 46.80 -3.15
N VAL A 22 12.78 46.77 -4.01
CA VAL A 22 12.91 45.75 -5.07
C VAL A 22 13.24 44.38 -4.48
N ALA A 23 14.09 44.29 -3.45
CA ALA A 23 14.36 43.02 -2.77
C ALA A 23 13.10 42.47 -2.07
N VAL A 24 12.33 43.34 -1.41
CA VAL A 24 11.05 42.99 -0.79
C VAL A 24 10.01 42.59 -1.85
N LEU A 25 9.97 43.28 -3.00
CA LEU A 25 9.04 42.97 -4.10
C LEU A 25 9.42 41.69 -4.88
N LEU A 26 10.71 41.37 -5.00
CA LEU A 26 11.18 40.17 -5.71
C LEU A 26 10.81 38.88 -4.96
N VAL A 27 10.74 38.92 -3.62
CA VAL A 27 10.34 37.78 -2.78
C VAL A 27 8.85 37.46 -2.93
N ILE A 28 8.00 38.43 -3.31
CA ILE A 28 6.53 38.28 -3.30
C ILE A 28 6.00 37.70 -4.63
N THR A 29 6.79 37.69 -5.71
CA THR A 29 6.28 37.34 -7.06
C THR A 29 6.54 35.90 -7.51
N GLY A 30 7.01 35.01 -6.63
CA GLY A 30 7.40 33.64 -7.01
C GLY A 30 6.66 32.47 -6.34
N THR A 31 6.00 32.68 -5.20
CA THR A 31 5.45 31.57 -4.40
C THR A 31 4.00 31.83 -4.04
N ALA A 32 3.10 31.02 -4.60
CA ALA A 32 1.73 30.93 -4.12
C ALA A 32 1.77 30.34 -2.69
N GLY A 33 1.48 31.16 -1.67
CA GLY A 33 1.35 30.66 -0.29
C GLY A 33 1.93 31.55 0.82
N VAL A 34 2.69 32.60 0.51
CA VAL A 34 3.26 33.46 1.58
C VAL A 34 2.17 34.33 2.19
N THR A 35 1.74 34.04 3.42
CA THR A 35 0.99 35.01 4.22
C THR A 35 1.99 35.89 4.95
N SER A 36 2.13 37.15 4.52
CA SER A 36 2.98 38.11 5.22
C SER A 36 2.23 38.67 6.43
N HIS A 37 2.71 38.42 7.65
CA HIS A 37 2.33 39.25 8.80
C HIS A 37 3.15 40.54 8.75
N ALA A 38 2.49 41.68 8.59
CA ALA A 38 3.15 42.97 8.67
C ALA A 38 3.50 43.27 10.13
N VAL A 39 4.77 43.10 10.51
CA VAL A 39 5.26 43.57 11.82
C VAL A 39 5.33 45.10 11.78
N PRO A 40 4.68 45.83 12.71
CA PRO A 40 4.80 47.27 12.79
C PRO A 40 6.27 47.64 13.04
N ILE A 41 6.85 48.44 12.15
CA ILE A 41 8.21 48.95 12.34
C ILE A 41 8.20 49.92 13.51
N ASP A 42 8.82 49.55 14.62
CA ASP A 42 9.07 50.45 15.74
C ASP A 42 10.16 51.46 15.34
N THR A 43 9.73 52.69 15.05
CA THR A 43 10.63 53.78 14.64
C THR A 43 11.35 54.45 15.81
N THR A 44 11.26 53.92 17.03
CA THR A 44 11.91 54.51 18.22
C THR A 44 13.34 54.01 18.47
N ASN A 45 13.81 53.00 17.73
CA ASN A 45 15.18 52.47 17.85
C ASN A 45 16.18 53.28 16.96
N PRO A 46 17.41 53.57 17.43
CA PRO A 46 18.43 54.27 16.63
C PRO A 46 18.80 53.45 15.37
N PRO A 47 19.36 54.10 14.31
CA PRO A 47 19.59 53.47 13.02
C PRO A 47 20.74 52.45 13.10
N GLY A 48 20.40 51.24 13.52
CA GLY A 48 21.30 50.11 13.63
C GLY A 48 20.45 48.85 13.66
N GLU A 49 20.34 48.22 12.48
CA GLU A 49 19.87 46.85 12.27
C GLU A 49 18.38 46.60 12.58
N VAL A 50 17.56 46.61 11.53
CA VAL A 50 16.20 46.04 11.58
C VAL A 50 16.32 44.57 11.22
N ASP A 51 16.28 43.70 12.22
CA ASP A 51 16.15 42.26 11.98
C ASP A 51 14.72 41.96 11.51
N VAL A 52 14.57 41.76 10.21
CA VAL A 52 13.32 41.28 9.61
C VAL A 52 13.31 39.76 9.71
N PHE A 53 12.60 39.23 10.71
CA PHE A 53 12.30 37.81 10.80
C PHE A 53 11.16 37.48 9.84
N ILE A 54 11.47 36.85 8.70
CA ILE A 54 10.46 36.21 7.86
C ILE A 54 10.31 34.78 8.38
N ASP A 55 9.20 34.49 9.05
CA ASP A 55 8.85 33.12 9.39
C ASP A 55 8.37 32.41 8.11
N LEU A 56 9.30 31.71 7.46
CA LEU A 56 9.01 30.89 6.30
C LEU A 56 8.57 29.51 6.82
N GLU A 57 7.30 29.35 7.19
CA GLU A 57 6.75 28.00 7.29
C GLU A 57 6.87 27.37 5.90
N ALA A 58 7.66 26.31 5.80
CA ALA A 58 7.79 25.54 4.57
C ALA A 58 6.40 25.00 4.21
N TYR A 59 5.90 25.33 3.02
CA TYR A 59 4.63 24.80 2.53
C TYR A 59 4.77 23.28 2.33
N ASN A 60 3.93 22.50 3.01
CA ASN A 60 3.89 21.04 2.91
C ASN A 60 2.82 20.62 1.90
N TYR A 61 3.21 19.90 0.85
CA TYR A 61 2.30 19.16 -0.02
C TYR A 61 1.88 17.87 0.68
N PRO A 62 0.60 17.47 0.58
CA PRO A 62 0.21 16.17 1.09
C PRO A 62 0.83 15.03 0.30
N PRO A 63 0.96 13.83 0.89
CA PRO A 63 1.44 12.67 0.17
C PRO A 63 0.54 12.36 -1.01
N ASN A 64 1.12 11.89 -2.10
CA ASN A 64 0.36 11.36 -3.23
C ASN A 64 -0.47 10.15 -2.79
N GLU A 65 -1.58 9.93 -3.48
CA GLU A 65 -2.44 8.77 -3.22
C GLU A 65 -1.65 7.46 -3.35
N PRO A 66 -1.77 6.53 -2.39
CA PRO A 66 -1.07 5.25 -2.45
C PRO A 66 -1.52 4.39 -3.64
N SER A 67 -0.58 3.70 -4.28
CA SER A 67 -0.86 2.58 -5.16
C SER A 67 -0.96 1.29 -4.33
N ILE A 68 -1.94 0.45 -4.63
CA ILE A 68 -2.14 -0.86 -4.02
C ILE A 68 -2.08 -1.91 -5.12
N ASP A 69 -1.29 -2.97 -4.90
CA ASP A 69 -1.29 -4.18 -5.72
C ASP A 69 -1.53 -5.40 -4.83
N GLY A 70 -2.26 -6.39 -5.35
CA GLY A 70 -2.61 -7.58 -4.59
C GLY A 70 -3.74 -8.40 -5.24
N PRO A 71 -4.19 -9.46 -4.58
CA PRO A 71 -5.26 -10.30 -5.11
C PRO A 71 -6.64 -9.62 -5.01
N SER A 72 -7.51 -9.91 -5.98
CA SER A 72 -8.91 -9.46 -5.98
C SER A 72 -9.89 -10.58 -5.57
N SER A 73 -9.40 -11.78 -5.32
CA SER A 73 -10.20 -12.92 -4.85
C SER A 73 -9.39 -13.87 -3.98
N GLY A 74 -10.06 -14.58 -3.08
CA GLY A 74 -9.44 -15.56 -2.21
C GLY A 74 -10.45 -16.46 -1.49
N TYR A 75 -9.94 -17.36 -0.66
CA TYR A 75 -10.66 -18.14 0.33
C TYR A 75 -10.43 -17.66 1.77
N VAL A 76 -11.38 -17.98 2.64
CA VAL A 76 -11.28 -17.74 4.09
C VAL A 76 -10.07 -18.45 4.71
N ASN A 77 -9.53 -17.84 5.78
CA ASN A 77 -8.40 -18.32 6.60
C ASN A 77 -7.07 -18.50 5.84
N GLU A 78 -6.97 -17.99 4.62
CA GLU A 78 -5.72 -17.89 3.88
C GLU A 78 -5.13 -16.48 4.03
N SER A 79 -3.81 -16.37 4.03
CA SER A 79 -3.09 -15.10 4.08
C SER A 79 -2.82 -14.55 2.68
N TYR A 80 -3.15 -13.28 2.47
CA TYR A 80 -2.95 -12.57 1.21
C TYR A 80 -1.98 -11.42 1.40
N SER A 81 -1.05 -11.30 0.47
CA SER A 81 -0.04 -10.24 0.45
C SER A 81 -0.50 -9.07 -0.42
N PHE A 82 -0.33 -7.86 0.09
CA PHE A 82 -0.64 -6.60 -0.58
C PHE A 82 0.62 -5.72 -0.58
N THR A 83 0.96 -5.22 -1.75
CA THR A 83 2.04 -4.25 -1.92
C THR A 83 1.46 -2.85 -1.96
N ILE A 84 2.00 -1.96 -1.13
CA ILE A 84 1.55 -0.56 -1.02
C ILE A 84 2.75 0.37 -1.21
N VAL A 85 2.58 1.42 -2.01
CA VAL A 85 3.58 2.47 -2.20
C VAL A 85 2.92 3.83 -2.41
N ALA A 86 3.46 4.85 -1.78
CA ALA A 86 3.13 6.25 -2.00
C ALA A 86 4.42 7.07 -2.05
N THR A 87 4.31 8.26 -2.62
CA THR A 87 5.39 9.23 -2.64
C THR A 87 4.90 10.56 -2.12
N ASP A 88 5.80 11.35 -1.58
CA ASP A 88 5.58 12.73 -1.17
C ASP A 88 6.45 13.68 -2.01
N ASN A 89 5.92 14.84 -2.37
CA ASN A 89 6.59 15.80 -3.26
C ASN A 89 7.66 16.62 -2.54
N ASP A 90 7.57 16.77 -1.22
CA ASP A 90 8.59 17.40 -0.38
C ASP A 90 9.71 16.41 -0.01
N GLY A 91 9.45 15.11 -0.22
CA GLY A 91 10.41 14.05 0.05
C GLY A 91 10.29 13.46 1.44
N ASP A 92 9.19 13.75 2.14
CA ASP A 92 8.99 13.34 3.52
C ASP A 92 8.80 11.83 3.67
N ALA A 93 9.12 11.35 4.88
CA ALA A 93 8.87 9.96 5.23
C ALA A 93 7.36 9.73 5.41
N ILE A 94 6.88 8.57 4.97
CA ILE A 94 5.45 8.26 4.93
C ILE A 94 5.16 7.04 5.80
N LYS A 95 4.05 7.09 6.54
CA LYS A 95 3.41 5.90 7.11
C LYS A 95 2.01 5.69 6.53
N TYR A 96 1.52 4.46 6.60
CA TYR A 96 0.24 4.07 6.03
C TYR A 96 -0.76 3.67 7.11
N PHE A 97 -2.03 3.99 6.85
CA PHE A 97 -3.18 3.53 7.62
C PHE A 97 -4.07 2.68 6.71
N ILE A 98 -4.26 1.42 7.08
CA ILE A 98 -5.00 0.43 6.31
C ILE A 98 -6.22 0.00 7.10
N SER A 99 -7.39 0.03 6.48
CA SER A 99 -8.58 -0.68 6.96
C SER A 99 -8.87 -1.85 6.04
N TRP A 100 -8.99 -3.06 6.58
CA TRP A 100 -9.15 -4.30 5.80
C TRP A 100 -10.60 -4.60 5.40
N GLY A 101 -11.54 -3.76 5.81
CA GLY A 101 -12.96 -3.91 5.51
C GLY A 101 -13.70 -4.93 6.39
N ASP A 102 -13.02 -5.58 7.33
CA ASP A 102 -13.58 -6.54 8.29
C ASP A 102 -13.64 -6.00 9.74
N GLY A 103 -13.37 -4.70 9.90
CA GLY A 103 -13.28 -4.01 11.19
C GLY A 103 -11.87 -4.00 11.79
N THR A 104 -10.90 -4.69 11.19
CA THR A 104 -9.49 -4.60 11.59
C THR A 104 -8.75 -3.53 10.81
N THR A 105 -7.66 -3.04 11.41
CA THR A 105 -6.81 -1.99 10.84
C THR A 105 -5.34 -2.28 11.08
N THR A 106 -4.47 -1.74 10.23
CA THR A 106 -3.02 -1.78 10.38
C THR A 106 -2.46 -0.38 10.20
N GLU A 107 -1.47 -0.02 11.02
CA GLU A 107 -0.67 1.19 10.88
C GLU A 107 0.79 0.78 10.76
N THR A 108 1.55 1.46 9.89
CA THR A 108 2.97 1.22 9.72
C THR A 108 3.80 2.26 10.47
N ASP A 109 5.09 1.96 10.65
CA ASP A 109 6.07 3.00 10.98
C ASP A 109 6.30 3.93 9.77
N PHE A 110 6.94 5.07 10.02
CA PHE A 110 7.40 5.98 8.97
C PHE A 110 8.53 5.35 8.17
N MET A 111 8.37 5.28 6.86
CA MET A 111 9.33 4.74 5.91
C MET A 111 9.82 5.83 4.98
N PRO A 112 11.04 5.71 4.42
CA PRO A 112 11.53 6.66 3.43
C PRO A 112 10.55 6.83 2.25
N ASN A 113 10.49 8.04 1.70
CA ASN A 113 9.66 8.37 0.55
C ASN A 113 9.80 7.34 -0.60
N GLY A 114 8.69 6.88 -1.17
CA GLY A 114 8.67 5.93 -2.28
C GLY A 114 9.02 4.48 -1.91
N THR A 115 9.15 4.17 -0.60
CA THR A 115 9.38 2.79 -0.16
C THR A 115 8.12 1.94 -0.38
N SER A 116 8.29 0.84 -1.12
CA SER A 116 7.27 -0.19 -1.29
C SER A 116 7.24 -1.10 -0.06
N ILE A 117 6.07 -1.28 0.53
CA ILE A 117 5.86 -2.16 1.68
C ILE A 117 4.98 -3.35 1.30
N GLU A 118 5.17 -4.47 1.99
CA GLU A 118 4.35 -5.67 1.85
C GLU A 118 3.62 -5.95 3.17
N LEU A 119 2.30 -6.02 3.12
CA LEU A 119 1.43 -6.33 4.27
C LEU A 119 0.57 -7.54 3.98
N ASN A 120 0.44 -8.41 4.97
CA ASN A 120 -0.36 -9.62 4.87
C ASN A 120 -1.65 -9.50 5.69
N HIS A 121 -2.76 -9.98 5.15
CA HIS A 121 -4.04 -10.06 5.86
C HIS A 121 -4.82 -11.33 5.51
N SER A 122 -5.72 -11.74 6.41
CA SER A 122 -6.59 -12.90 6.22
C SER A 122 -7.99 -12.60 6.73
N TRP A 123 -9.00 -13.18 6.08
CA TRP A 123 -10.40 -13.02 6.46
C TRP A 123 -10.97 -14.35 6.96
N SER A 124 -11.63 -14.32 8.12
CA SER A 124 -12.23 -15.52 8.73
C SER A 124 -13.62 -15.86 8.21
N GLN A 125 -14.26 -14.91 7.51
CA GLN A 125 -15.61 -15.05 6.95
C GLN A 125 -15.61 -14.79 5.45
N PRO A 126 -16.49 -15.47 4.68
CA PRO A 126 -16.65 -15.15 3.28
C PRO A 126 -17.37 -13.80 3.12
N GLY A 127 -16.97 -13.01 2.14
CA GLY A 127 -17.55 -11.69 1.91
C GLY A 127 -16.84 -10.91 0.81
N ASN A 128 -17.42 -9.76 0.46
CA ASN A 128 -16.76 -8.74 -0.35
C ASN A 128 -16.18 -7.70 0.59
N TYR A 129 -14.86 -7.59 0.61
CA TYR A 129 -14.14 -6.63 1.45
C TYR A 129 -13.61 -5.49 0.60
N THR A 130 -13.66 -4.28 1.16
CA THR A 130 -13.03 -3.09 0.58
C THR A 130 -11.93 -2.65 1.53
N ILE A 131 -10.69 -2.80 1.07
CA ILE A 131 -9.50 -2.32 1.75
C ILE A 131 -9.39 -0.83 1.45
N SER A 132 -9.21 0.01 2.48
CA SER A 132 -8.98 1.45 2.34
C SER A 132 -7.58 1.79 2.86
N VAL A 133 -6.82 2.59 2.10
CA VAL A 133 -5.45 2.99 2.47
C VAL A 133 -5.30 4.51 2.38
N LYS A 134 -4.64 5.12 3.38
CA LYS A 134 -4.16 6.50 3.36
C LYS A 134 -2.68 6.56 3.75
N ALA A 135 -1.95 7.51 3.19
CA ALA A 135 -0.59 7.87 3.56
C ALA A 135 -0.59 9.13 4.45
N TYR A 136 0.43 9.27 5.31
CA TYR A 136 0.63 10.40 6.21
C TYR A 136 2.12 10.74 6.32
N ASP A 137 2.48 12.02 6.19
CA ASP A 137 3.86 12.56 6.16
C ASP A 137 4.29 13.25 7.48
N ASN A 138 3.55 13.08 8.57
CA ASN A 138 3.71 13.82 9.84
C ASN A 138 3.06 15.21 9.91
N ASN A 139 2.52 15.74 8.81
CA ASN A 139 1.79 17.00 8.76
C ASN A 139 0.35 16.81 8.23
N THR A 140 0.20 16.09 7.13
CA THR A 140 -1.04 15.95 6.36
C THR A 140 -1.25 14.53 5.85
N TYR A 141 -2.47 14.26 5.37
CA TYR A 141 -2.88 12.95 4.84
C TYR A 141 -3.13 13.03 3.34
N SER A 142 -2.83 11.93 2.64
CA SER A 142 -3.27 11.72 1.26
C SER A 142 -4.80 11.55 1.16
N GLY A 143 -5.29 11.49 -0.08
CA GLY A 143 -6.57 10.87 -0.39
C GLY A 143 -6.65 9.40 0.05
N GLU A 144 -7.87 8.85 0.11
CA GLU A 144 -8.11 7.44 0.42
C GLU A 144 -8.24 6.62 -0.86
N VAL A 145 -7.42 5.58 -1.01
CA VAL A 145 -7.51 4.62 -2.13
C VAL A 145 -8.16 3.34 -1.66
N LYS A 146 -8.97 2.73 -2.54
CA LYS A 146 -9.76 1.53 -2.24
C LYS A 146 -9.39 0.36 -3.13
N TRP A 147 -9.18 -0.81 -2.52
CA TRP A 147 -8.98 -2.08 -3.20
C TRP A 147 -10.09 -3.07 -2.82
N LYS A 148 -10.61 -3.85 -3.78
CA LYS A 148 -11.68 -4.81 -3.53
C LYS A 148 -11.17 -6.24 -3.62
N ILE A 149 -11.55 -7.06 -2.66
CA ILE A 149 -11.29 -8.50 -2.66
C ILE A 149 -12.57 -9.27 -2.36
N ASN A 150 -12.85 -10.29 -3.15
CA ASN A 150 -13.91 -11.27 -2.88
C ASN A 150 -13.32 -12.49 -2.17
N VAL A 151 -13.72 -12.71 -0.92
CA VAL A 151 -13.32 -13.88 -0.14
C VAL A 151 -14.46 -14.88 -0.11
N SER A 152 -14.21 -16.10 -0.59
CA SER A 152 -15.15 -17.20 -0.64
C SER A 152 -14.89 -18.21 0.47
N ALA A 153 -15.92 -18.99 0.84
CA ALA A 153 -15.68 -20.16 1.68
C ALA A 153 -14.78 -21.14 0.91
N GLN A 154 -13.87 -21.82 1.61
CA GLN A 154 -13.12 -22.91 0.99
C GLN A 154 -14.12 -23.92 0.42
N GLN A 155 -13.94 -24.31 -0.84
CA GLN A 155 -14.68 -25.42 -1.39
C GLN A 155 -14.22 -26.66 -0.61
N LEU A 156 -15.10 -27.30 0.15
CA LEU A 156 -14.78 -28.56 0.82
C LEU A 156 -14.26 -29.50 -0.27
N VAL A 157 -12.96 -29.77 -0.27
CA VAL A 157 -12.30 -30.67 -1.22
C VAL A 157 -12.79 -32.08 -0.88
N GLY A 158 -13.92 -32.42 -1.49
CA GLY A 158 -14.52 -33.74 -1.60
C GLY A 158 -15.24 -33.83 -2.95
N GLY A 159 -14.68 -33.16 -3.96
CA GLY A 159 -15.28 -32.97 -5.28
C GLY A 159 -14.71 -33.96 -6.28
N ARG A 160 -15.50 -35.00 -6.60
CA ARG A 160 -15.45 -35.92 -7.77
C ARG A 160 -14.14 -36.70 -8.05
N GLU A 161 -12.96 -36.12 -7.86
CA GLU A 161 -11.66 -36.78 -8.03
C GLU A 161 -11.50 -37.94 -7.04
N ASP A 162 -11.92 -37.74 -5.79
CA ASP A 162 -11.87 -38.79 -4.76
C ASP A 162 -12.82 -39.95 -5.09
N ILE A 163 -14.02 -39.65 -5.59
CA ILE A 163 -14.98 -40.69 -5.99
C ILE A 163 -14.42 -41.50 -7.16
N ALA A 164 -13.75 -40.87 -8.11
CA ALA A 164 -13.12 -41.58 -9.22
C ALA A 164 -12.01 -42.53 -8.72
N ILE A 165 -11.17 -42.10 -7.78
CA ILE A 165 -10.14 -42.95 -7.16
C ILE A 165 -10.79 -44.11 -6.38
N TYR A 166 -11.80 -43.84 -5.55
CA TYR A 166 -12.51 -44.89 -4.80
C TYR A 166 -13.22 -45.89 -5.72
N LEU A 167 -13.81 -45.44 -6.83
CA LEU A 167 -14.42 -46.31 -7.84
C LEU A 167 -13.36 -47.15 -8.58
N LEU A 168 -12.22 -46.58 -8.94
CA LEU A 168 -11.11 -47.31 -9.55
C LEU A 168 -10.56 -48.39 -8.62
N ILE A 169 -10.37 -48.08 -7.33
CA ILE A 169 -9.95 -49.05 -6.31
C ILE A 169 -10.99 -50.19 -6.19
N ALA A 170 -12.28 -49.86 -6.14
CA ALA A 170 -13.35 -50.84 -6.04
C ALA A 170 -13.42 -51.78 -7.27
N VAL A 171 -13.26 -51.23 -8.48
CA VAL A 171 -13.22 -52.03 -9.72
C VAL A 171 -12.00 -52.94 -9.74
N MET A 172 -10.83 -52.43 -9.37
CA MET A 172 -9.60 -53.24 -9.29
C MET A 172 -9.75 -54.38 -8.28
N ALA A 173 -10.32 -54.11 -7.11
CA ALA A 173 -10.59 -55.14 -6.10
C ALA A 173 -11.59 -56.21 -6.62
N LEU A 174 -12.63 -55.80 -7.35
CA LEU A 174 -13.58 -56.72 -7.98
C LEU A 174 -12.88 -57.59 -9.05
N LEU A 175 -12.03 -57.00 -9.89
CA LEU A 175 -11.28 -57.75 -10.90
C LEU A 175 -10.33 -58.76 -10.26
N ILE A 176 -9.63 -58.37 -9.19
CA ILE A 176 -8.73 -59.27 -8.45
C ILE A 176 -9.52 -60.43 -7.85
N THR A 177 -10.63 -60.17 -7.16
CA THR A 177 -11.47 -61.21 -6.55
C THR A 177 -12.03 -62.19 -7.59
N VAL A 178 -12.52 -61.69 -8.73
CA VAL A 178 -13.00 -62.53 -9.84
C VAL A 178 -11.87 -63.42 -10.38
N ASN A 179 -10.68 -62.86 -10.59
CA ASN A 179 -9.53 -63.63 -11.07
C ASN A 179 -9.10 -64.71 -10.06
N VAL A 180 -9.08 -64.39 -8.75
CA VAL A 180 -8.76 -65.36 -7.70
C VAL A 180 -9.77 -66.51 -7.69
N ILE A 181 -11.07 -66.21 -7.78
CA ILE A 181 -12.13 -67.23 -7.86
C ILE A 181 -11.95 -68.12 -9.10
N ALA A 182 -11.65 -67.52 -10.25
CA ALA A 182 -11.42 -68.25 -11.50
C ALA A 182 -10.21 -69.20 -11.39
N VAL A 183 -9.10 -68.74 -10.79
CA VAL A 183 -7.90 -69.56 -10.58
C VAL A 183 -8.19 -70.74 -9.64
N ILE A 184 -8.90 -70.49 -8.52
CA ILE A 184 -9.27 -71.56 -7.58
C ILE A 184 -10.18 -72.60 -8.26
N ARG A 185 -11.15 -72.16 -9.06
CA ARG A 185 -12.03 -73.06 -9.81
C ARG A 185 -11.24 -73.94 -10.79
N ASN A 186 -10.38 -73.33 -11.61
CA ASN A 186 -9.57 -74.05 -12.58
C ASN A 186 -8.63 -75.08 -11.92
N ARG A 187 -8.08 -74.74 -10.74
CA ARG A 187 -7.25 -75.67 -9.97
C ARG A 187 -8.03 -76.90 -9.49
N LYS A 188 -9.25 -76.71 -8.98
CA LYS A 188 -10.13 -77.82 -8.56
C LYS A 188 -10.49 -78.74 -9.72
N GLU A 189 -10.79 -78.19 -10.90
CA GLU A 189 -11.09 -78.99 -12.10
C GLU A 189 -9.88 -79.84 -12.57
N MET A 190 -8.65 -79.35 -12.38
CA MET A 190 -7.45 -80.13 -12.68
C MET A 190 -7.20 -81.25 -11.67
N GLU A 191 -7.41 -80.99 -10.38
CA GLU A 191 -7.30 -82.00 -9.31
C GLU A 191 -8.36 -83.11 -9.49
N GLU A 192 -9.58 -82.78 -9.89
CA GLU A 192 -10.62 -83.78 -10.17
C GLU A 192 -10.28 -84.67 -11.38
N LYS A 193 -9.71 -84.09 -12.45
CA LYS A 193 -9.29 -84.84 -13.65
C LYS A 193 -8.11 -85.79 -13.40
N THR A 194 -7.18 -85.46 -12.51
CA THR A 194 -6.04 -86.34 -12.17
C THR A 194 -6.39 -87.45 -11.20
N THR A 195 -7.48 -87.31 -10.44
CA THR A 195 -7.88 -88.28 -9.40
C THR A 195 -8.89 -89.33 -9.92
N GLN A 196 -9.44 -89.18 -11.13
CA GLN A 196 -10.28 -90.22 -11.72
C GLN A 196 -9.45 -91.48 -12.06
N PRO A 197 -9.83 -92.68 -11.57
CA PRO A 197 -9.07 -93.90 -11.79
C PRO A 197 -9.06 -94.27 -13.27
N LYS A 198 -7.87 -94.56 -13.82
CA LYS A 198 -7.72 -95.12 -15.17
C LYS A 198 -8.42 -96.49 -15.19
N ARG A 199 -9.51 -96.57 -15.96
CA ARG A 199 -10.12 -97.86 -16.36
C ARG A 199 -9.20 -98.64 -17.27
#